data_AF-A0A939YSV5-F1
#
_entry.id   AF-A0A939YSV5-F1
#
_cell.length_a   1.000
_cell.length_b   1.000
_cell.length_c   1.000
_cell.angle_alpha   90.00
_cell.angle_beta   90.00
_cell.angle_gamma   90.00
#
_symmetry.space_group_name_H-M   'P 1'
#
loop_
_entity.id
_entity.type
_entity.pdbx_description
1 polymer ?
#
loop_
_entity_poly.entity_id
_entity_poly.type
_entity_poly.pdbx_seq_one_letter_code
_entity_poly.pdbx_strand_id
1 'polypeptide(L)'
;MLESKQLNDIGFDYIIENLEPWSPFGEELRRRVRPYTGAERAELAAEFGNIALLADAYRRDPAAFGPAARYLMQFKDIRRSLARSRETVLSDIELFEIKRFLILLEGFAPAFSALGCSAELRGIDIRTETAALDILDPDGMRAQTFRLGDNCSELLRSIRRQRKDTDIALRTLESGNGAEKDRLTAERTRLAALEENEELRIRGEMTRAFSAYSAEITELIANIARFDFALAKARLMLALGGTVPEILPEDGEKRIEFVGMVNPAIRASLALKGRAFTPVSIELEPGSTVITGANMGGKS
;
A
#
# COMPACT_ATOMS: atom_id res chain seq x y z
N MET A 1 22.08 16.96 -11.12
CA MET A 1 20.71 16.42 -11.12
C MET A 1 19.89 17.34 -12.03
N LEU A 2 19.00 16.81 -12.87
CA LEU A 2 18.22 17.63 -13.80
C LEU A 2 17.28 18.58 -13.03
N GLU A 3 17.14 19.81 -13.51
CA GLU A 3 16.18 20.78 -12.98
C GLU A 3 14.74 20.40 -13.36
N SER A 4 13.75 20.86 -12.60
CA SER A 4 12.33 20.54 -12.85
C SER A 4 11.87 20.88 -14.27
N LYS A 5 12.39 21.97 -14.85
CA LYS A 5 12.11 22.36 -16.23
C LYS A 5 12.64 21.31 -17.23
N GLN A 6 13.86 20.83 -17.01
CA GLN A 6 14.49 19.82 -17.88
C GLN A 6 13.75 18.48 -17.79
N LEU A 7 13.24 18.10 -16.61
CA LEU A 7 12.41 16.92 -16.43
C LEU A 7 11.09 17.02 -17.21
N ASN A 8 10.44 18.19 -17.17
CA ASN A 8 9.21 18.42 -17.94
C ASN A 8 9.49 18.39 -19.45
N ASP A 9 10.58 19.02 -19.91
CA ASP A 9 10.98 19.06 -21.33
C ASP A 9 11.18 17.64 -21.93
N ILE A 10 11.68 16.69 -21.13
CA ILE A 10 11.83 15.28 -21.56
C ILE A 10 10.55 14.44 -21.37
N GLY A 11 9.44 15.04 -20.94
CA GLY A 11 8.16 14.35 -20.72
C GLY A 11 8.12 13.49 -19.46
N PHE A 12 8.98 13.77 -18.45
CA PHE A 12 8.98 13.02 -17.20
C PHE A 12 7.64 13.11 -16.47
N ASP A 13 7.05 14.32 -16.41
CA ASP A 13 5.76 14.54 -15.77
C ASP A 13 4.66 13.69 -16.41
N TYR A 14 4.67 13.58 -17.74
CA TYR A 14 3.74 12.70 -18.47
C TYR A 14 3.87 11.24 -18.02
N ILE A 15 5.10 10.73 -17.81
CA ILE A 15 5.31 9.37 -17.33
C ILE A 15 4.77 9.21 -15.91
N ILE A 16 5.07 10.15 -15.01
CA ILE A 16 4.63 10.09 -13.61
C ILE A 16 3.12 10.22 -13.49
N GLU A 17 2.47 11.05 -14.32
CA GLU A 17 1.02 11.22 -14.35
C GLU A 17 0.27 9.97 -14.85
N ASN A 18 0.88 9.22 -15.77
CA ASN A 18 0.30 7.97 -16.30
C ASN A 18 0.75 6.72 -15.54
N LEU A 19 1.61 6.87 -14.53
CA LEU A 19 2.02 5.79 -13.65
C LEU A 19 0.94 5.62 -12.58
N GLU A 20 0.13 4.55 -12.68
CA GLU A 20 -1.05 4.34 -11.83
C GLU A 20 -0.92 3.12 -10.90
N PRO A 21 -0.25 3.25 -9.74
CA PRO A 21 -0.33 2.28 -8.66
C PRO A 21 -1.77 2.15 -8.12
N TRP A 22 -2.13 0.96 -7.65
CA TRP A 22 -3.48 0.70 -7.14
C TRP A 22 -3.64 0.97 -5.64
N SER A 23 -2.57 0.93 -4.87
CA SER A 23 -2.57 1.11 -3.42
C SER A 23 -2.05 2.48 -3.01
N PRO A 24 -2.44 2.99 -1.82
CA PRO A 24 -1.85 4.20 -1.26
C PRO A 24 -0.33 4.09 -1.04
N PHE A 25 0.20 2.87 -0.87
CA PHE A 25 1.62 2.62 -0.64
C PHE A 25 2.44 2.77 -1.92
N GLY A 26 1.95 2.22 -3.04
CA GLY A 26 2.56 2.43 -4.36
C GLY A 26 2.48 3.89 -4.80
N GLU A 27 1.36 4.56 -4.50
CA GLU A 27 1.17 6.00 -4.78
C GLU A 27 2.19 6.88 -4.05
N GLU A 28 2.60 6.52 -2.83
CA GLU A 28 3.68 7.22 -2.15
C GLU A 28 5.04 7.02 -2.84
N LEU A 29 5.34 5.82 -3.33
CA LEU A 29 6.56 5.58 -4.09
C LEU A 29 6.57 6.39 -5.39
N ARG A 30 5.42 6.49 -6.07
CA ARG A 30 5.24 7.36 -7.25
C ARG A 30 5.58 8.81 -6.96
N ARG A 31 5.14 9.35 -5.83
CA ARG A 31 5.42 10.74 -5.42
C ARG A 31 6.87 11.01 -5.05
N ARG A 32 7.62 9.96 -4.74
CA ARG A 32 9.03 10.02 -4.30
C ARG A 32 10.01 9.49 -5.34
N VAL A 33 9.57 9.33 -6.58
CA VAL A 33 10.45 8.85 -7.66
C VAL A 33 11.65 9.76 -7.79
N ARG A 34 12.83 9.13 -7.79
CA ARG A 34 14.10 9.78 -8.09
C ARG A 34 14.94 8.88 -8.99
N PRO A 35 15.89 9.45 -9.75
CA PRO A 35 16.89 8.65 -10.43
C PRO A 35 17.73 7.83 -9.44
N TYR A 36 18.10 6.62 -9.86
CA TYR A 36 19.10 5.82 -9.19
C TYR A 36 20.49 6.42 -9.42
N THR A 37 21.36 6.28 -8.44
CA THR A 37 22.78 6.66 -8.53
C THR A 37 23.63 5.48 -9.00
N GLY A 38 24.88 5.74 -9.38
CA GLY A 38 25.81 4.66 -9.75
C GLY A 38 26.02 3.62 -8.65
N ALA A 39 25.98 4.04 -7.38
CA ALA A 39 26.07 3.14 -6.23
C ALA A 39 24.86 2.19 -6.10
N GLU A 40 23.72 2.55 -6.68
CA GLU A 40 22.47 1.80 -6.61
C GLU A 40 22.23 0.95 -7.87
N ARG A 41 23.29 0.69 -8.66
CA ARG A 41 23.21 -0.10 -9.90
C ARG A 41 22.57 -1.48 -9.71
N ALA A 42 22.91 -2.16 -8.61
CA ALA A 42 22.35 -3.47 -8.28
C ALA A 42 20.84 -3.39 -7.98
N GLU A 43 20.40 -2.33 -7.30
CA GLU A 43 18.99 -2.08 -7.00
C GLU A 43 18.20 -1.77 -8.28
N LEU A 44 18.76 -0.94 -9.17
CA LEU A 44 18.18 -0.66 -10.48
C LEU A 44 18.05 -1.93 -11.32
N ALA A 45 19.07 -2.78 -11.34
CA ALA A 45 19.03 -4.05 -12.06
C ALA A 45 17.96 -5.01 -11.50
N ALA A 46 17.81 -5.07 -10.17
CA ALA A 46 16.75 -5.85 -9.53
C ALA A 46 15.36 -5.30 -9.88
N GLU A 47 15.19 -3.98 -9.86
CA GLU A 47 13.94 -3.32 -10.24
C GLU A 47 13.55 -3.60 -11.69
N PHE A 48 14.51 -3.49 -12.61
CA PHE A 48 14.32 -3.85 -14.02
C PHE A 48 13.95 -5.32 -14.21
N GLY A 49 14.58 -6.23 -13.47
CA GLY A 49 14.20 -7.64 -13.46
C GLY A 49 12.76 -7.86 -13.01
N ASN A 50 12.34 -7.21 -11.92
CA ASN A 50 10.96 -7.28 -11.42
C ASN A 50 9.96 -6.72 -12.45
N ILE A 51 10.25 -5.58 -13.07
CA ILE A 51 9.40 -4.98 -14.11
C ILE A 51 9.26 -5.93 -15.31
N ALA A 52 10.35 -6.55 -15.77
CA ALA A 52 10.32 -7.49 -16.88
C ALA A 52 9.44 -8.71 -16.57
N LEU A 53 9.66 -9.34 -15.41
CA LEU A 53 8.87 -10.50 -14.96
C LEU A 53 7.38 -10.16 -14.86
N LEU A 54 7.04 -9.02 -14.25
CA LEU A 54 5.66 -8.58 -14.10
C LEU A 54 5.03 -8.23 -15.44
N ALA A 55 5.77 -7.60 -16.35
CA ALA A 55 5.27 -7.27 -17.68
C ALA A 55 4.99 -8.53 -18.50
N ASP A 56 5.85 -9.54 -18.42
CA ASP A 56 5.65 -10.81 -19.12
C ASP A 56 4.49 -11.61 -18.53
N ALA A 57 4.34 -11.63 -17.20
CA ALA A 57 3.18 -12.23 -16.54
C ALA A 57 1.89 -11.51 -16.92
N TYR A 58 1.87 -10.17 -16.85
CA TYR A 58 0.70 -9.35 -17.17
C TYR A 58 0.32 -9.44 -18.65
N ARG A 59 1.29 -9.50 -19.58
CA ARG A 59 1.02 -9.68 -21.01
C ARG A 59 0.36 -11.02 -21.32
N ARG A 60 0.77 -12.09 -20.62
CA ARG A 60 0.23 -13.45 -20.82
C ARG A 60 -1.21 -13.57 -20.31
N ASP A 61 -1.48 -13.06 -19.12
CA ASP A 61 -2.81 -13.12 -18.52
C ASP A 61 -3.08 -11.88 -17.64
N PRO A 62 -3.61 -10.79 -18.22
CA PRO A 62 -4.02 -9.63 -17.44
C PRO A 62 -5.12 -9.94 -16.41
N ALA A 63 -5.99 -10.92 -16.69
CA ALA A 63 -7.12 -11.24 -15.83
C ALA A 63 -6.67 -11.90 -14.50
N ALA A 64 -5.55 -12.63 -14.51
CA ALA A 64 -4.93 -13.18 -13.31
C ALA A 64 -4.59 -12.12 -12.24
N PHE A 65 -4.34 -10.87 -12.64
CA PHE A 65 -4.05 -9.77 -11.71
C PHE A 65 -5.31 -9.16 -11.07
N GLY A 66 -6.50 -9.49 -11.57
CA GLY A 66 -7.76 -8.94 -11.07
C GLY A 66 -7.99 -9.13 -9.56
N PRO A 67 -7.79 -10.34 -8.98
CA PRO A 67 -7.86 -10.54 -7.54
C PRO A 67 -6.88 -9.65 -6.75
N ALA A 68 -5.60 -9.63 -7.15
CA ALA A 68 -4.58 -8.80 -6.51
C ALA A 68 -4.94 -7.30 -6.56
N ALA A 69 -5.43 -6.82 -7.71
CA ALA A 69 -5.90 -5.45 -7.91
C ALA A 69 -7.00 -5.07 -6.91
N ARG A 70 -8.01 -5.93 -6.74
CA ARG A 70 -9.13 -5.68 -5.81
C ARG A 70 -8.67 -5.50 -4.37
N TYR A 71 -7.66 -6.24 -3.92
CA TYR A 71 -7.10 -6.06 -2.58
C TYR A 71 -6.26 -4.79 -2.48
N LEU A 72 -5.39 -4.54 -3.47
CA LEU A 72 -4.54 -3.35 -3.50
C LEU A 72 -5.33 -2.04 -3.39
N MET A 73 -6.45 -1.95 -4.12
CA MET A 73 -7.36 -0.79 -4.09
C MET A 73 -8.11 -0.60 -2.75
N GLN A 74 -8.19 -1.64 -1.91
CA GLN A 74 -8.90 -1.58 -0.64
C GLN A 74 -8.00 -1.28 0.56
N PHE A 75 -6.68 -1.42 0.41
CA PHE A 75 -5.74 -1.11 1.48
C PHE A 75 -5.83 0.36 1.90
N LYS A 76 -5.68 0.59 3.20
CA LYS A 76 -5.54 1.90 3.81
C LYS A 76 -4.19 1.98 4.52
N ASP A 77 -3.65 3.18 4.62
CA ASP A 77 -2.40 3.40 5.33
C ASP A 77 -2.60 3.35 6.85
N ILE A 78 -1.99 2.33 7.47
CA ILE A 78 -2.03 2.10 8.92
C ILE A 78 -0.70 2.39 9.62
N ARG A 79 0.33 2.89 8.91
CA ARG A 79 1.69 3.02 9.47
C ARG A 79 1.74 3.93 10.69
N ARG A 80 0.88 4.96 10.73
CA ARG A 80 0.74 5.82 11.91
C ARG A 80 0.24 5.02 13.13
N SER A 81 -0.77 4.18 12.93
CA SER A 81 -1.32 3.31 13.98
C SER A 81 -0.30 2.25 14.42
N LEU A 82 0.50 1.71 13.49
CA LEU A 82 1.60 0.79 13.80
C LEU A 82 2.71 1.45 14.65
N ALA A 83 3.06 2.70 14.35
CA ALA A 83 4.02 3.45 15.15
C ALA A 83 3.47 3.73 16.55
N ARG A 84 2.21 4.21 16.63
CA ARG A 84 1.53 4.50 17.89
C ARG A 84 1.35 3.29 18.79
N SER A 85 1.19 2.08 18.24
CA SER A 85 0.99 0.86 19.03
C SER A 85 2.19 0.52 19.94
N ARG A 86 3.37 1.07 19.63
CA ARG A 86 4.59 0.90 20.44
C ARG A 86 4.66 1.85 21.62
N GLU A 87 3.89 2.94 21.59
CA GLU A 87 3.97 4.04 22.56
C GLU A 87 2.72 4.16 23.42
N THR A 88 1.54 3.89 22.85
CA THR A 88 0.25 4.17 23.48
C THR A 88 -0.77 3.07 23.20
N VAL A 89 -1.78 2.95 24.05
CA VAL A 89 -2.94 2.08 23.80
C VAL A 89 -3.70 2.61 22.58
N LEU A 90 -3.99 1.73 21.63
CA LEU A 90 -4.73 2.09 20.42
C LEU A 90 -6.22 2.23 20.70
N SER A 91 -6.85 3.13 19.95
CA SER A 91 -8.30 3.28 19.94
C SER A 91 -8.99 2.17 19.14
N ASP A 92 -10.32 2.04 19.29
CA ASP A 92 -11.12 1.06 18.54
C ASP A 92 -11.01 1.24 17.04
N ILE A 93 -10.93 2.50 16.58
CA ILE A 93 -10.78 2.84 15.17
C ILE A 93 -9.44 2.35 14.65
N GLU A 94 -8.36 2.56 15.40
CA GLU A 94 -7.03 2.13 14.99
C GLU A 94 -6.89 0.60 15.00
N LEU A 95 -7.40 -0.07 16.03
CA LEU A 95 -7.43 -1.54 16.09
C LEU A 95 -8.29 -2.11 14.96
N PHE A 96 -9.41 -1.46 14.63
CA PHE A 96 -10.24 -1.81 13.49
C PHE A 96 -9.49 -1.69 12.16
N GLU A 97 -8.80 -0.58 11.92
CA GLU A 97 -8.06 -0.35 10.67
C GLU A 97 -6.93 -1.37 10.49
N ILE A 98 -6.22 -1.71 11.57
CA ILE A 98 -5.18 -2.74 11.56
C ILE A 98 -5.80 -4.12 11.31
N LYS A 99 -6.86 -4.49 12.03
CA LYS A 99 -7.58 -5.75 11.80
C LYS A 99 -8.03 -5.87 10.35
N ARG A 100 -8.64 -4.82 9.80
CA ARG A 100 -9.08 -4.79 8.41
C ARG A 100 -7.91 -4.96 7.45
N PHE A 101 -6.79 -4.28 7.69
CA PHE A 101 -5.57 -4.44 6.89
C PHE A 101 -5.10 -5.90 6.89
N LEU A 102 -5.05 -6.55 8.06
CA LEU A 102 -4.62 -7.94 8.20
C LEU A 102 -5.57 -8.93 7.51
N ILE A 103 -6.88 -8.71 7.57
CA ILE A 103 -7.87 -9.50 6.81
C ILE A 103 -7.66 -9.34 5.30
N LEU A 104 -7.41 -8.12 4.83
CA LEU A 104 -7.10 -7.87 3.41
C LEU A 104 -5.78 -8.55 3.01
N LEU A 105 -4.77 -8.53 3.88
CA LEU A 105 -3.50 -9.21 3.67
C LEU A 105 -3.66 -10.74 3.58
N GLU A 106 -4.49 -11.34 4.44
CA GLU A 106 -4.82 -12.78 4.44
C GLU A 106 -5.39 -13.23 3.09
N GLY A 107 -6.20 -12.39 2.43
CA GLY A 107 -6.70 -12.65 1.08
C GLY A 107 -5.74 -12.23 -0.04
N PHE A 108 -4.93 -11.20 0.17
CA PHE A 108 -3.99 -10.68 -0.83
C PHE A 108 -2.79 -11.60 -1.05
N ALA A 109 -2.20 -12.16 0.01
CA ALA A 109 -1.02 -13.02 -0.08
C ALA A 109 -1.21 -14.24 -1.03
N PRO A 110 -2.31 -15.02 -0.96
CA PRO A 110 -2.54 -16.09 -1.94
C PRO A 110 -2.82 -15.56 -3.35
N ALA A 111 -3.51 -14.41 -3.49
CA ALA A 111 -3.74 -13.78 -4.79
C ALA A 111 -2.43 -13.32 -5.45
N PHE A 112 -1.49 -12.78 -4.67
CA PHE A 112 -0.14 -12.46 -5.12
C PHE A 112 0.64 -13.73 -5.50
N SER A 113 0.59 -14.76 -4.65
CA SER A 113 1.27 -16.03 -4.89
C SER A 113 0.82 -16.69 -6.20
N ALA A 114 -0.45 -16.54 -6.57
CA ALA A 114 -1.04 -17.10 -7.79
C ALA A 114 -0.57 -16.44 -9.10
N LEU A 115 0.19 -15.34 -9.07
CA LEU A 115 0.64 -14.62 -10.27
C LEU A 115 1.75 -15.34 -11.07
N GLY A 116 2.23 -16.49 -10.59
CA GLY A 116 3.17 -17.37 -11.29
C GLY A 116 4.61 -16.84 -11.41
N CYS A 117 4.84 -15.56 -11.14
CA CYS A 117 6.17 -14.91 -11.10
C CYS A 117 6.54 -14.41 -9.70
N SER A 118 5.64 -14.54 -8.73
CA SER A 118 5.77 -13.99 -7.36
C SER A 118 7.05 -14.45 -6.65
N ALA A 119 7.41 -15.73 -6.77
CA ALA A 119 8.61 -16.32 -6.16
C ALA A 119 9.93 -15.84 -6.80
N GLU A 120 9.89 -15.27 -8.01
CA GLU A 120 11.08 -14.80 -8.73
C GLU A 120 11.36 -13.31 -8.50
N LEU A 121 10.42 -12.58 -7.90
CA LEU A 121 10.56 -11.16 -7.61
C LEU A 121 11.62 -10.93 -6.53
N ARG A 122 12.58 -10.05 -6.82
CA ARG A 122 13.68 -9.72 -5.91
C ARG A 122 13.25 -8.64 -4.92
N GLY A 123 13.50 -8.89 -3.63
CA GLY A 123 13.25 -7.91 -2.57
C GLY A 123 11.76 -7.63 -2.29
N ILE A 124 10.89 -8.54 -2.73
CA ILE A 124 9.44 -8.48 -2.53
C ILE A 124 9.00 -9.82 -1.94
N ASP A 125 8.65 -9.81 -0.66
CA ASP A 125 8.03 -10.95 0.01
C ASP A 125 6.69 -10.52 0.61
N ILE A 126 5.62 -11.23 0.25
CA ILE A 126 4.26 -10.96 0.72
C ILE A 126 3.71 -12.24 1.32
N ARG A 127 3.46 -12.19 2.63
CA ARG A 127 2.94 -13.30 3.42
C ARG A 127 1.76 -12.83 4.30
N THR A 128 1.07 -13.81 4.86
CA THR A 128 0.01 -13.59 5.85
C THR A 128 0.60 -13.40 7.24
N GLU A 129 -0.01 -12.54 8.05
CA GLU A 129 0.33 -12.35 9.47
C GLU A 129 -0.82 -12.82 10.37
N THR A 130 -1.15 -14.12 10.29
CA THR A 130 -2.32 -14.70 10.97
C THR A 130 -2.23 -14.58 12.49
N ALA A 131 -1.03 -14.73 13.08
CA ALA A 131 -0.84 -14.58 14.52
C ALA A 131 -1.17 -13.16 15.01
N ALA A 132 -0.80 -12.13 14.24
CA ALA A 132 -1.16 -10.75 14.55
C ALA A 132 -2.68 -10.52 14.39
N LEU A 133 -3.30 -11.16 13.39
CA LEU A 133 -4.73 -11.07 13.15
C LEU A 133 -5.55 -11.72 14.27
N ASP A 134 -5.12 -12.88 14.77
CA ASP A 134 -5.80 -13.61 15.85
C ASP A 134 -5.83 -12.84 17.17
N ILE A 135 -4.84 -11.98 17.43
CA ILE A 135 -4.84 -11.07 18.59
C ILE A 135 -6.00 -10.06 18.50
N LEU A 136 -6.30 -9.57 17.30
CA LEU A 136 -7.33 -8.54 17.06
C LEU A 136 -8.70 -9.13 16.67
N ASP A 137 -8.75 -10.44 16.40
CA ASP A 137 -9.93 -11.19 16.04
C ASP A 137 -9.98 -12.53 16.79
N PRO A 138 -10.09 -12.51 18.13
CA PRO A 138 -10.04 -13.72 18.96
C PRO A 138 -11.19 -14.70 18.66
N ASP A 139 -12.31 -14.21 18.11
CA ASP A 139 -13.45 -15.04 17.73
C ASP A 139 -13.32 -15.67 16.33
N GLY A 140 -12.27 -15.33 15.57
CA GLY A 140 -11.97 -15.88 14.25
C GLY A 140 -13.02 -15.56 13.17
N MET A 141 -13.91 -14.59 13.39
CA MET A 141 -15.01 -14.29 12.48
C MET A 141 -14.54 -13.68 11.16
N ARG A 142 -13.33 -13.09 11.13
CA ARG A 142 -12.78 -12.35 9.97
C ARG A 142 -13.72 -11.28 9.42
N ALA A 143 -14.59 -10.76 10.27
CA ALA A 143 -15.50 -9.68 9.94
C ALA A 143 -14.74 -8.34 9.94
N GLN A 144 -15.04 -7.47 8.97
CA GLN A 144 -14.54 -6.09 8.94
C GLN A 144 -15.33 -5.21 9.93
N THR A 145 -15.33 -5.63 11.19
CA THR A 145 -15.86 -4.89 12.34
C THR A 145 -14.96 -5.14 13.54
N PHE A 146 -14.82 -4.14 14.41
CA PHE A 146 -14.13 -4.28 15.68
C PHE A 146 -15.10 -4.00 16.82
N ARG A 147 -15.29 -5.01 17.68
CA ARG A 147 -16.05 -4.92 18.93
C ARG A 147 -15.40 -5.87 19.92
N LEU A 148 -15.21 -5.42 21.15
CA LEU A 148 -14.78 -6.29 22.23
C LEU A 148 -15.96 -7.17 22.64
N GLY A 149 -15.93 -8.44 22.25
CA GLY A 149 -16.95 -9.42 22.59
C GLY A 149 -16.84 -9.88 24.04
N ASP A 150 -17.88 -10.57 24.51
CA ASP A 150 -17.91 -11.17 25.85
C ASP A 150 -16.86 -12.28 26.05
N ASN A 151 -16.20 -12.72 24.98
CA ASN A 151 -15.12 -13.70 24.99
C ASN A 151 -13.76 -13.08 25.36
N CYS A 152 -13.64 -11.75 25.31
CA CYS A 152 -12.39 -11.06 25.63
C CYS A 152 -12.10 -11.00 27.14
N SER A 153 -13.14 -11.03 27.98
CA SER A 153 -12.99 -11.00 29.45
C SER A 153 -14.26 -11.47 30.16
N GLU A 154 -14.09 -12.33 31.16
CA GLU A 154 -15.17 -12.73 32.07
C GLU A 154 -15.72 -11.54 32.88
N LEU A 155 -14.84 -10.60 33.26
CA LEU A 155 -15.23 -9.39 33.98
C LEU A 155 -16.10 -8.50 33.09
N LEU A 156 -15.69 -8.24 31.85
CA LEU A 156 -16.48 -7.44 30.90
C LEU A 156 -17.88 -8.04 30.68
N ARG A 157 -17.94 -9.37 30.52
CA ARG A 157 -19.20 -10.12 30.40
C ARG A 157 -20.09 -9.93 31.63
N SER A 158 -19.51 -9.98 32.83
CA SER A 158 -20.26 -9.80 34.09
C SER A 158 -20.81 -8.38 34.23
N ILE A 159 -20.02 -7.36 33.87
CA ILE A 159 -20.42 -5.95 33.90
C ILE A 159 -21.57 -5.71 32.92
N ARG A 160 -21.47 -6.23 31.69
CA ARG A 160 -22.54 -6.09 30.68
C ARG A 160 -23.86 -6.74 31.08
N ARG A 161 -23.80 -7.87 31.80
CA ARG A 161 -25.00 -8.51 32.38
C ARG A 161 -25.62 -7.61 33.47
N GLN A 162 -24.82 -7.14 34.42
CA GLN A 162 -25.28 -6.23 35.47
C GLN A 162 -25.89 -4.94 34.90
N ARG A 163 -25.27 -4.37 33.85
CA ARG A 163 -25.81 -3.17 33.17
C ARG A 163 -27.16 -3.44 32.54
N LYS A 164 -27.31 -4.58 31.86
CA LYS A 164 -28.59 -5.00 31.27
C LYS A 164 -29.68 -5.18 32.33
N ASP A 165 -29.35 -5.79 33.46
CA ASP A 165 -30.30 -6.01 34.55
C ASP A 165 -30.73 -4.67 35.20
N THR A 166 -29.78 -3.75 35.41
CA THR A 166 -30.05 -2.37 35.89
C THR A 166 -30.91 -1.60 34.89
N ASP A 167 -30.65 -1.71 33.58
CA ASP A 167 -31.46 -1.06 32.54
C ASP A 167 -32.90 -1.62 32.49
N ILE A 168 -33.08 -2.92 32.74
CA ILE A 168 -34.40 -3.54 32.86
C ILE A 168 -35.11 -3.00 34.11
N ALA A 169 -34.45 -2.99 35.26
CA ALA A 169 -35.00 -2.49 36.51
C ALA A 169 -35.46 -1.01 36.40
N LEU A 170 -34.68 -0.17 35.73
CA LEU A 170 -35.04 1.22 35.45
C LEU A 170 -36.29 1.37 34.57
N ARG A 171 -36.48 0.47 33.58
CA ARG A 171 -37.65 0.49 32.69
C ARG A 171 -38.91 0.01 33.37
N THR A 172 -38.78 -0.91 34.33
CA THR A 172 -39.92 -1.49 35.06
C THR A 172 -40.28 -0.72 36.34
N LEU A 173 -39.51 0.30 36.71
CA LEU A 173 -39.72 1.08 37.93
C LEU A 173 -41.01 1.93 37.82
N GLU A 174 -41.86 1.84 38.83
CA GLU A 174 -43.12 2.59 38.90
C GLU A 174 -42.90 4.10 39.18
N SER A 175 -43.81 4.92 38.66
CA SER A 175 -43.84 6.37 38.89
C SER A 175 -44.10 6.69 40.37
N GLY A 176 -43.07 7.14 41.08
CA GLY A 176 -43.15 7.53 42.50
C GLY A 176 -41.90 7.21 43.32
N ASN A 177 -41.06 6.29 42.84
CA ASN A 177 -39.85 5.83 43.53
C ASN A 177 -38.60 6.64 43.15
N GLY A 178 -38.60 7.94 43.47
CA GLY A 178 -37.49 8.86 43.13
C GLY A 178 -36.13 8.42 43.66
N ALA A 179 -36.05 8.01 44.93
CA ALA A 179 -34.79 7.57 45.54
C ALA A 179 -34.21 6.28 44.91
N GLU A 180 -35.06 5.30 44.56
CA GLU A 180 -34.62 4.07 43.91
C GLU A 180 -34.21 4.34 42.45
N LYS A 181 -34.91 5.25 41.76
CA LYS A 181 -34.52 5.73 40.43
C LYS A 181 -33.15 6.39 40.45
N ASP A 182 -32.88 7.24 41.43
CA ASP A 182 -31.58 7.91 41.59
C ASP A 182 -30.47 6.88 41.87
N ARG A 183 -30.74 5.89 42.72
CA ARG A 183 -29.82 4.79 43.01
C ARG A 183 -29.48 3.97 41.77
N LEU A 184 -30.49 3.52 41.02
CA LEU A 184 -30.28 2.75 39.80
C LEU A 184 -29.59 3.57 38.70
N THR A 185 -29.85 4.87 38.64
CA THR A 185 -29.17 5.80 37.72
C THR A 185 -27.69 5.92 38.08
N ALA A 186 -27.37 6.09 39.37
CA ALA A 186 -25.98 6.12 39.85
C ALA A 186 -25.26 4.80 39.58
N GLU A 187 -25.93 3.67 39.79
CA GLU A 187 -25.36 2.34 39.49
C GLU A 187 -25.12 2.15 37.99
N ARG A 188 -26.04 2.61 37.13
CA ARG A 188 -25.84 2.60 35.67
C ARG A 188 -24.61 3.41 35.26
N THR A 189 -24.40 4.59 35.83
CA THR A 189 -23.20 5.40 35.58
C THR A 189 -21.93 4.70 36.07
N ARG A 190 -21.97 4.07 37.25
CA ARG A 190 -20.85 3.28 37.78
C ARG A 190 -20.50 2.11 36.86
N LEU A 191 -21.48 1.33 36.44
CA LEU A 191 -21.29 0.18 35.55
C LEU A 191 -20.74 0.61 34.19
N ALA A 192 -21.20 1.73 33.63
CA ALA A 192 -20.64 2.29 32.40
C ALA A 192 -19.16 2.65 32.55
N ALA A 193 -18.77 3.29 33.67
CA ALA A 193 -17.37 3.60 33.95
C ALA A 193 -16.51 2.33 34.16
N LEU A 194 -17.04 1.29 34.82
CA LEU A 194 -16.35 0.01 34.97
C LEU A 194 -16.17 -0.72 33.63
N GLU A 195 -17.18 -0.68 32.77
CA GLU A 195 -17.12 -1.24 31.42
C GLU A 195 -16.04 -0.55 30.59
N GLU A 196 -16.03 0.79 30.57
CA GLU A 196 -15.02 1.58 29.84
C GLU A 196 -13.58 1.29 30.32
N ASN A 197 -13.38 1.19 31.64
CA ASN A 197 -12.08 0.86 32.21
C ASN A 197 -11.62 -0.56 31.82
N GLU A 198 -12.53 -1.53 31.83
CA GLU A 198 -12.23 -2.90 31.45
C GLU A 198 -11.96 -3.02 29.95
N GLU A 199 -12.72 -2.32 29.11
CA GLU A 199 -12.45 -2.24 27.67
C GLU A 199 -11.10 -1.57 27.39
N LEU A 200 -10.75 -0.50 28.10
CA LEU A 200 -9.43 0.13 28.00
C LEU A 200 -8.30 -0.83 28.39
N ARG A 201 -8.49 -1.63 29.46
CA ARG A 201 -7.53 -2.65 29.88
C ARG A 201 -7.32 -3.70 28.79
N ILE A 202 -8.40 -4.25 28.24
CA ILE A 202 -8.37 -5.25 27.17
C ILE A 202 -7.68 -4.69 25.92
N ARG A 203 -7.99 -3.46 25.51
CA ARG A 203 -7.30 -2.81 24.38
C ARG A 203 -5.82 -2.60 24.67
N GLY A 204 -5.46 -2.27 25.90
CA GLY A 204 -4.06 -2.15 26.31
C GLY A 204 -3.30 -3.46 26.15
N GLU A 205 -3.94 -4.57 26.53
CA GLU A 205 -3.39 -5.92 26.36
C GLU A 205 -3.27 -6.31 24.89
N MET A 206 -4.33 -6.13 24.10
CA MET A 206 -4.33 -6.37 22.66
C MET A 206 -3.26 -5.52 21.95
N THR A 207 -3.18 -4.23 22.26
CA THR A 207 -2.18 -3.32 21.68
C THR A 207 -0.76 -3.79 21.99
N ARG A 208 -0.50 -4.18 23.25
CA ARG A 208 0.82 -4.65 23.68
C ARG A 208 1.19 -5.98 23.02
N ALA A 209 0.25 -6.91 22.91
CA ALA A 209 0.48 -8.18 22.23
C ALA A 209 0.74 -7.96 20.73
N PHE A 210 -0.04 -7.08 20.11
CA PHE A 210 0.08 -6.72 18.70
C PHE A 210 1.38 -5.97 18.37
N SER A 211 1.87 -5.08 19.25
CA SER A 211 2.99 -4.19 18.96
C SER A 211 4.31 -4.92 18.64
N ALA A 212 4.44 -6.18 19.07
CA ALA A 212 5.53 -7.07 18.69
C ALA A 212 5.63 -7.29 17.17
N TYR A 213 4.49 -7.26 16.46
CA TYR A 213 4.41 -7.47 15.01
C TYR A 213 4.50 -6.17 14.19
N SER A 214 4.52 -5.00 14.84
CA SER A 214 4.49 -3.71 14.11
C SER A 214 5.66 -3.53 13.15
N ALA A 215 6.85 -4.06 13.47
CA ALA A 215 8.02 -3.98 12.60
C ALA A 215 7.82 -4.80 11.33
N GLU A 216 7.39 -6.05 11.51
CA GLU A 216 7.13 -7.01 10.44
C GLU A 216 6.01 -6.53 9.50
N ILE A 217 4.91 -6.03 10.04
CA ILE A 217 3.82 -5.47 9.24
C ILE A 217 4.26 -4.21 8.49
N THR A 218 5.15 -3.40 9.07
CA THR A 218 5.72 -2.23 8.36
C THR A 218 6.57 -2.67 7.16
N GLU A 219 7.35 -3.73 7.29
CA GLU A 219 8.11 -4.31 6.18
C GLU A 219 7.17 -4.88 5.09
N LEU A 220 6.11 -5.57 5.49
CA LEU A 220 5.10 -6.06 4.55
C LEU A 220 4.43 -4.94 3.77
N ILE A 221 4.12 -3.82 4.42
CA ILE A 221 3.63 -2.61 3.72
C ILE A 221 4.64 -2.12 2.69
N ALA A 222 5.94 -2.12 3.01
CA ALA A 222 6.98 -1.74 2.06
C ALA A 222 7.06 -2.72 0.87
N ASN A 223 6.91 -4.02 1.10
CA ASN A 223 6.91 -5.03 0.04
C ASN A 223 5.66 -4.91 -0.86
N ILE A 224 4.49 -4.66 -0.28
CA ILE A 224 3.27 -4.33 -1.04
C ILE A 224 3.49 -3.09 -1.90
N ALA A 225 4.11 -2.04 -1.35
CA ALA A 225 4.43 -0.82 -2.08
C ALA A 225 5.34 -1.09 -3.28
N ARG A 226 6.43 -1.84 -3.06
CA ARG A 226 7.39 -2.22 -4.11
C ARG A 226 6.72 -3.02 -5.22
N PHE A 227 5.91 -4.02 -4.86
CA PHE A 227 5.15 -4.81 -5.82
C PHE A 227 4.20 -3.96 -6.66
N ASP A 228 3.34 -3.16 -6.02
CA ASP A 228 2.36 -2.33 -6.69
C ASP A 228 3.02 -1.30 -7.61
N PHE A 229 4.13 -0.70 -7.16
CA PHE A 229 4.88 0.27 -7.95
C PHE A 229 5.60 -0.37 -9.15
N ALA A 230 6.22 -1.55 -8.98
CA ALA A 230 6.82 -2.29 -10.07
C ALA A 230 5.77 -2.75 -11.09
N LEU A 231 4.60 -3.19 -10.63
CA LEU A 231 3.47 -3.57 -11.48
C LEU A 231 2.92 -2.37 -12.26
N ALA A 232 2.81 -1.19 -11.64
CA ALA A 232 2.40 0.03 -12.33
C ALA A 232 3.39 0.38 -13.45
N LYS A 233 4.70 0.26 -13.21
CA LYS A 233 5.73 0.47 -14.24
C LYS A 233 5.65 -0.56 -15.36
N ALA A 234 5.45 -1.84 -15.04
CA ALA A 234 5.27 -2.90 -16.02
C ALA A 234 4.05 -2.64 -16.92
N ARG A 235 2.90 -2.28 -16.34
CA ARG A 235 1.68 -1.95 -17.06
C ARG A 235 1.87 -0.72 -17.96
N LEU A 236 2.51 0.33 -17.46
CA LEU A 236 2.81 1.53 -18.25
C LEU A 236 3.79 1.23 -19.39
N MET A 237 4.83 0.44 -19.13
CA MET A 237 5.78 -0.01 -20.15
C MET A 237 5.07 -0.74 -21.28
N LEU A 238 4.18 -1.69 -20.96
CA LEU A 238 3.38 -2.40 -21.96
C LEU A 238 2.46 -1.45 -22.75
N ALA A 239 1.76 -0.54 -22.06
CA ALA A 239 0.84 0.41 -22.69
C ALA A 239 1.55 1.36 -23.67
N LEU A 240 2.78 1.77 -23.35
CA LEU A 240 3.56 2.67 -24.20
C LEU A 240 4.37 1.96 -25.29
N GLY A 241 4.45 0.62 -25.25
CA GLY A 241 5.33 -0.18 -26.10
C GLY A 241 6.81 -0.04 -25.74
N GLY A 242 7.11 0.23 -24.48
CA GLY A 242 8.47 0.37 -23.96
C GLY A 242 9.17 -0.96 -23.70
N THR A 243 10.45 -0.88 -23.39
CA THR A 243 11.31 -2.01 -23.06
C THR A 243 12.13 -1.71 -21.81
N VAL A 244 12.62 -2.77 -21.17
CA VAL A 244 13.61 -2.64 -20.09
C VAL A 244 14.98 -2.40 -20.74
N PRO A 245 15.70 -1.32 -20.36
CA PRO A 245 17.00 -1.04 -20.95
C PRO A 245 18.09 -1.98 -20.39
N GLU A 246 19.12 -2.22 -21.19
CA GLU A 246 20.32 -2.92 -20.75
C GLU A 246 21.25 -1.96 -19.98
N ILE A 247 21.77 -2.41 -18.84
CA ILE A 247 22.75 -1.65 -18.07
C ILE A 247 24.16 -2.15 -18.41
N LEU A 248 24.94 -1.31 -19.09
CA LEU A 248 26.33 -1.64 -19.42
C LEU A 248 27.18 -1.92 -18.15
N PRO A 249 28.20 -2.79 -18.25
CA PRO A 249 29.15 -3.04 -17.16
C PRO A 249 29.89 -1.76 -16.74
N GLU A 250 30.21 -1.64 -15.45
CA GLU A 250 30.90 -0.46 -14.91
C GLU A 250 32.32 -0.30 -15.48
N ASP A 251 33.04 -1.41 -15.63
CA ASP A 251 34.39 -1.47 -16.23
C ASP A 251 34.37 -1.51 -17.77
N GLY A 252 33.20 -1.36 -18.39
CA GLY A 252 33.01 -1.45 -19.83
C GLY A 252 33.15 -0.12 -20.58
N GLU A 253 32.91 -0.17 -21.89
CA GLU A 253 32.78 1.02 -22.72
C GLU A 253 31.63 1.91 -22.22
N LYS A 254 31.93 3.20 -22.04
CA LYS A 254 30.94 4.18 -21.61
C LYS A 254 30.20 4.73 -22.82
N ARG A 255 29.10 4.10 -23.20
CA ARG A 255 28.21 4.61 -24.23
C ARG A 255 26.75 4.61 -23.77
N ILE A 256 25.93 5.42 -24.42
CA ILE A 256 24.48 5.41 -24.26
C ILE A 256 23.87 5.24 -25.64
N GLU A 257 23.08 4.21 -25.82
CA GLU A 257 22.42 3.91 -27.09
C GLU A 257 20.90 3.88 -26.87
N PHE A 258 20.18 4.62 -27.70
CA PHE A 258 18.74 4.53 -27.81
C PHE A 258 18.37 4.20 -29.25
N VAL A 259 17.65 3.10 -29.46
CA VAL A 259 17.20 2.66 -30.78
C VAL A 259 15.69 2.85 -30.89
N GLY A 260 15.25 3.62 -31.90
CA GLY A 260 13.82 3.87 -32.12
C GLY A 260 13.12 4.57 -30.95
N MET A 261 13.82 5.48 -30.28
CA MET A 261 13.31 6.24 -29.14
C MET A 261 12.07 7.04 -29.54
N VAL A 262 11.10 7.05 -28.64
CA VAL A 262 9.88 7.84 -28.76
C VAL A 262 9.70 8.67 -27.50
N ASN A 263 9.43 9.98 -27.64
CA ASN A 263 8.93 10.79 -26.54
C ASN A 263 7.41 10.54 -26.38
N PRO A 264 6.94 9.88 -25.31
CA PRO A 264 5.54 9.48 -25.19
C PRO A 264 4.57 10.66 -25.11
N ALA A 265 4.97 11.75 -24.46
CA ALA A 265 4.17 12.96 -24.33
C ALA A 265 3.95 13.63 -25.69
N ILE A 266 5.01 13.79 -26.48
CA ILE A 266 4.94 14.37 -27.82
C ILE A 266 4.15 13.44 -28.75
N ARG A 267 4.36 12.12 -28.68
CA ARG A 267 3.59 11.14 -29.45
C ARG A 267 2.09 11.27 -29.18
N ALA A 268 1.69 11.37 -27.91
CA ALA A 268 0.29 11.56 -27.54
C ALA A 268 -0.27 12.89 -28.08
N SER A 269 0.49 14.00 -27.96
CA SER A 269 0.11 15.30 -28.49
C SER A 269 -0.04 15.34 -30.02
N LEU A 270 0.83 14.63 -30.75
CA LEU A 270 0.75 14.49 -32.20
C LEU A 270 -0.46 13.63 -32.62
N ALA A 271 -0.73 12.54 -31.89
CA ALA A 271 -1.86 11.66 -32.18
C ALA A 271 -3.20 12.39 -32.08
N LEU A 272 -3.37 13.30 -31.10
CA LEU A 272 -4.54 14.18 -30.99
C LEU A 272 -4.75 15.08 -32.23
N LYS A 273 -3.69 15.34 -32.99
CA LYS A 273 -3.71 16.14 -34.22
C LYS A 273 -3.73 15.26 -35.48
N GLY A 274 -3.93 13.95 -35.35
CA GLY A 274 -3.89 13.00 -36.46
C GLY A 274 -2.50 12.82 -37.08
N ARG A 275 -1.44 13.14 -36.33
CA ARG A 275 -0.03 13.01 -36.79
C ARG A 275 0.67 11.88 -36.04
N ALA A 276 1.68 11.30 -36.68
CA ALA A 276 2.55 10.29 -36.06
C ALA A 276 3.87 10.92 -35.58
N PHE A 277 4.42 10.37 -34.49
CA PHE A 277 5.79 10.65 -34.06
C PHE A 277 6.76 9.80 -34.90
N THR A 278 7.88 10.39 -35.32
CA THR A 278 8.95 9.65 -36.01
C THR A 278 9.97 9.18 -34.97
N PRO A 279 10.16 7.87 -34.76
CA PRO A 279 11.17 7.36 -33.83
C PRO A 279 12.58 7.83 -34.21
N VAL A 280 13.40 8.13 -33.19
CA VAL A 280 14.77 8.62 -33.37
C VAL A 280 15.74 7.67 -32.68
N SER A 281 16.83 7.33 -33.35
CA SER A 281 17.93 6.58 -32.73
C SER A 281 19.11 7.51 -32.48
N ILE A 282 19.78 7.35 -31.36
CA ILE A 282 20.99 8.10 -31.03
C ILE A 282 21.97 7.22 -30.26
N GLU A 283 23.24 7.35 -30.60
CA GLU A 283 24.36 6.77 -29.88
C GLU A 283 25.26 7.90 -29.38
N LEU A 284 25.61 7.85 -28.10
CA LEU A 284 26.43 8.85 -27.42
C LEU A 284 27.65 8.16 -26.80
N GLU A 285 28.83 8.59 -27.24
CA GLU A 285 30.12 8.21 -26.66
C GLU A 285 30.66 9.30 -25.72
N PRO A 286 31.70 9.04 -24.93
CA PRO A 286 32.30 10.06 -24.07
C PRO A 286 32.88 11.19 -24.92
N GLY A 287 32.38 12.41 -24.71
CA GLY A 287 32.80 13.58 -25.47
C GLY A 287 31.62 14.49 -25.79
N SER A 288 31.69 15.13 -26.95
CA SER A 288 30.67 16.09 -27.42
C SER A 288 30.02 15.58 -28.69
N THR A 289 28.70 15.38 -28.66
CA THR A 289 27.90 15.07 -29.84
C THR A 289 27.25 16.34 -30.39
N VAL A 290 27.54 16.69 -31.65
CA VAL A 290 26.99 17.89 -32.30
C VAL A 290 25.81 17.52 -33.20
N ILE A 291 24.61 18.00 -32.84
CA ILE A 291 23.39 17.82 -33.63
C ILE A 291 23.15 19.09 -34.46
N THR A 292 23.29 18.99 -35.78
CA THR A 292 23.02 20.10 -36.72
C THR A 292 21.77 19.82 -37.56
N GLY A 293 21.16 20.87 -38.13
CA GLY A 293 20.00 20.73 -39.00
C GLY A 293 19.06 21.94 -38.97
N ALA A 294 18.12 21.99 -39.92
CA ALA A 294 17.17 23.09 -40.06
C ALA A 294 16.33 23.32 -38.78
N ASN A 295 15.91 24.56 -38.56
CA ASN A 295 14.95 24.87 -37.49
C ASN A 295 13.64 24.10 -37.71
N MET A 296 12.95 23.73 -36.61
CA MET A 296 11.74 22.89 -36.62
C MET A 296 11.93 21.42 -37.07
N GLY A 297 13.16 20.96 -37.29
CA GLY A 297 13.47 19.56 -37.61
C GLY A 297 13.42 18.58 -36.43
N GLY A 298 12.92 18.99 -35.26
CA GLY A 298 12.87 18.13 -34.06
C GLY A 298 14.21 17.93 -33.36
N LYS A 299 15.12 18.92 -33.43
CA LYS A 299 16.44 18.87 -32.77
C LYS A 299 16.37 19.04 -31.24
N SER A 300 15.34 19.73 -30.76
CA SER A 300 15.08 20.07 -29.36
C SER A 300 14.07 19.12 -28.75
#